data_AF-A0A538PXG3-F1
#
_entry.id   AF-A0A538PXG3-F1
#
_cell.length_a   1.000
_cell.length_b   1.000
_cell.length_c   1.000
_cell.angle_alpha   90.00
_cell.angle_beta   90.00
_cell.angle_gamma   90.00
#
_symmetry.space_group_name_H-M   'P 1'
#
loop_
_entity.id
_entity.type
_entity.pdbx_description
1 polymer ?
#
loop_
_entity_poly.entity_id
_entity_poly.type
_entity_poly.pdbx_seq_one_letter_code
_entity_poly.pdbx_strand_id
1 'polypeptide(L)'
;MLESQLIYVRHHCIRLEYILNQRNLIPSAEPTLVLHDVLDRLAQTIVGLESRVVMLDNRIFGAAVGSLGELLLRAQTAVITLQLQRLRPVLRYGEHKEDLLLEGSQYRTLEEVIDFMDMKIRRINAVVLGHRIPWRISHEASVPTVQQQLHHRAIRNAQNGMRSIADAPGVAHLLRAGIMRSDWPELQSACAHIATMFVISLDVGMDHALFLSRSVVRQYGTVESPTWS
;
A
#
# COMPACT_ATOMS: atom_id res chain seq x y z
N MET A 1 1.71 -1.22 -11.08
CA MET A 1 2.39 0.06 -11.38
C MET A 1 3.37 0.48 -10.28
N LEU A 2 2.94 0.62 -9.01
CA LEU A 2 3.86 0.96 -7.91
C LEU A 2 4.85 -0.18 -7.59
N GLU A 3 4.36 -1.42 -7.55
CA GLU A 3 5.19 -2.62 -7.34
C GLU A 3 6.25 -2.78 -8.45
N SER A 4 5.87 -2.61 -9.71
CA SER A 4 6.81 -2.60 -10.84
C SER A 4 7.84 -1.46 -10.74
N GLN A 5 7.44 -0.27 -10.27
CA GLN A 5 8.37 0.84 -10.04
C GLN A 5 9.35 0.54 -8.89
N LEU A 6 8.90 -0.08 -7.80
CA LEU A 6 9.74 -0.46 -6.66
C LEU A 6 10.72 -1.59 -7.00
N ILE A 7 10.28 -2.59 -7.78
CA ILE A 7 11.17 -3.63 -8.33
C ILE A 7 12.24 -3.00 -9.21
N TYR A 8 11.86 -2.02 -10.04
CA TYR A 8 12.78 -1.31 -10.93
C TYR A 8 13.79 -0.44 -10.15
N VAL A 9 13.35 0.26 -9.09
CA VAL A 9 14.25 0.98 -8.16
C VAL A 9 15.23 0.01 -7.50
N ARG A 10 14.73 -1.12 -6.96
CA ARG A 10 15.57 -2.12 -6.28
C ARG A 10 16.64 -2.67 -7.20
N HIS A 11 16.30 -2.99 -8.45
CA HIS A 11 17.25 -3.46 -9.45
C HIS A 11 18.38 -2.44 -9.70
N HIS A 12 18.05 -1.16 -9.84
CA HIS A 12 19.06 -0.11 -10.06
C HIS A 12 19.89 0.21 -8.81
N CYS A 13 19.31 0.12 -7.61
CA CYS A 13 20.05 0.22 -6.36
C CYS A 13 21.08 -0.91 -6.21
N ILE A 14 20.70 -2.16 -6.50
CA ILE A 14 21.61 -3.32 -6.49
C ILE A 14 22.73 -3.12 -7.53
N ARG A 15 22.39 -2.60 -8.71
CA ARG A 15 23.37 -2.31 -9.77
C ARG A 15 24.35 -1.21 -9.38
N LEU A 16 23.89 -0.15 -8.71
CA LEU A 16 24.76 0.91 -8.19
C LEU A 16 25.64 0.41 -7.05
N GLU A 17 25.10 -0.39 -6.13
CA GLU A 17 25.88 -1.03 -5.06
C GLU A 17 27.01 -1.90 -5.64
N TYR A 18 26.72 -2.68 -6.69
CA TYR A 18 27.72 -3.47 -7.42
C TYR A 18 28.81 -2.60 -8.06
N ILE A 19 28.43 -1.52 -8.76
CA ILE A 19 29.38 -0.58 -9.40
C ILE A 19 30.28 0.10 -8.35
N LEU A 20 29.69 0.55 -7.24
CA LEU A 20 30.41 1.19 -6.13
C LEU A 20 31.38 0.21 -5.45
N ASN A 21 30.98 -1.04 -5.26
CA ASN A 21 31.82 -2.08 -4.64
C ASN A 21 33.00 -2.53 -5.52
N GLN A 22 32.92 -2.34 -6.84
CA GLN A 22 34.01 -2.69 -7.76
C GLN A 22 35.17 -1.68 -7.79
N ARG A 23 35.12 -0.59 -7.00
CA ARG A 23 36.15 0.48 -6.97
C ARG A 23 36.47 1.11 -8.34
N ASN A 24 35.68 0.82 -9.38
CA ASN A 24 35.73 1.49 -10.67
C ASN A 24 34.92 2.78 -10.58
N LEU A 25 35.53 3.81 -9.99
CA LEU A 25 34.98 5.17 -9.82
C LEU A 25 34.94 5.98 -11.13
N ILE A 26 34.82 5.33 -12.29
CA ILE A 26 34.42 6.06 -13.49
C ILE A 26 32.89 6.21 -13.36
N PRO A 27 32.38 7.44 -13.21
CA PRO A 27 30.97 7.65 -12.94
C PRO A 27 30.19 7.18 -14.17
N SER A 28 29.50 6.05 -14.05
CA SER A 28 28.49 5.69 -15.03
C SER A 28 27.32 6.66 -14.81
N ALA A 29 27.40 7.85 -15.41
CA ALA A 29 26.39 8.89 -15.29
C ALA A 29 25.00 8.38 -15.70
N GLU A 30 24.95 7.43 -16.63
CA GLU A 30 23.73 6.84 -17.16
C GLU A 30 22.93 6.04 -16.10
N PRO A 31 23.49 5.03 -15.37
CA PRO A 31 22.80 4.40 -14.25
C PRO A 31 22.31 5.35 -13.16
N THR A 32 23.07 6.41 -12.87
CA THR A 32 22.69 7.42 -11.86
C THR A 32 21.54 8.30 -12.33
N LEU A 33 21.54 8.74 -13.59
CA LEU A 33 20.46 9.52 -14.20
C LEU A 33 19.18 8.69 -14.32
N VAL A 34 19.29 7.45 -14.77
CA VAL A 34 18.14 6.51 -14.85
C VAL A 34 17.57 6.26 -13.45
N LEU A 35 18.41 6.11 -12.41
CA LEU A 35 17.93 6.00 -11.04
C LEU A 35 17.18 7.27 -10.61
N HIS A 36 17.73 8.47 -10.87
CA HIS A 36 17.09 9.74 -10.55
C HIS A 36 15.69 9.85 -11.18
N ASP A 37 15.58 9.64 -12.48
CA ASP A 37 14.32 9.66 -13.22
C ASP A 37 13.27 8.69 -12.65
N VAL A 38 13.71 7.50 -12.22
CA VAL A 38 12.83 6.50 -11.62
C VAL A 38 12.38 6.94 -10.23
N LEU A 39 13.29 7.48 -9.42
CA LEU A 39 12.98 8.00 -8.09
C LEU A 39 12.03 9.19 -8.17
N ASP A 40 12.18 10.08 -9.15
CA ASP A 40 11.26 11.19 -9.39
C ASP A 40 9.87 10.72 -9.80
N ARG A 41 9.77 9.75 -10.71
CA ARG A 41 8.48 9.13 -11.07
C ARG A 41 7.82 8.41 -9.89
N LEU A 42 8.61 7.74 -9.06
CA LEU A 42 8.13 7.11 -7.82
C LEU A 42 7.61 8.18 -6.85
N ALA A 43 8.36 9.26 -6.64
CA ALA A 43 7.99 10.36 -5.77
C ALA A 43 6.69 11.05 -6.25
N GLN A 44 6.55 11.32 -7.54
CA GLN A 44 5.33 11.86 -8.13
C GLN A 44 4.14 10.91 -7.96
N THR A 45 4.37 9.61 -8.15
CA THR A 45 3.34 8.58 -7.93
C THR A 45 2.90 8.54 -6.47
N ILE A 46 3.85 8.63 -5.53
CA ILE A 46 3.58 8.70 -4.08
C ILE A 46 2.81 9.97 -3.74
N VAL A 47 3.18 11.14 -4.25
CA VAL A 47 2.45 12.41 -4.03
C VAL A 47 1.05 12.34 -4.62
N GLY A 48 0.89 11.76 -5.81
CA GLY A 48 -0.42 11.54 -6.43
C GLY A 48 -1.30 10.59 -5.61
N LEU A 49 -0.72 9.50 -5.08
CA LEU A 49 -1.41 8.57 -4.18
C LEU A 49 -1.77 9.24 -2.86
N GLU A 50 -0.83 9.95 -2.24
CA GLU A 50 -1.01 10.66 -0.98
C GLU A 50 -2.15 11.69 -1.09
N SER A 51 -2.17 12.50 -2.14
CA SER A 51 -3.25 13.48 -2.36
C SER A 51 -4.61 12.79 -2.52
N ARG A 52 -4.70 11.70 -3.29
CA ARG A 52 -5.96 10.96 -3.50
C ARG A 52 -6.43 10.24 -2.24
N VAL A 53 -5.50 9.59 -1.52
CA VAL A 53 -5.79 8.92 -0.26
C VAL A 53 -6.24 9.96 0.76
N VAL A 54 -5.46 11.02 1.01
CA VAL A 54 -5.83 12.06 1.98
C VAL A 54 -7.17 12.73 1.64
N MET A 55 -7.44 13.00 0.36
CA MET A 55 -8.74 13.56 -0.09
C MET A 55 -9.93 12.65 0.23
N LEU A 56 -9.79 11.34 0.07
CA LEU A 56 -10.84 10.37 0.38
C LEU A 56 -11.04 10.19 1.90
N ASP A 57 -10.08 10.62 2.71
CA ASP A 57 -9.77 9.93 3.96
C ASP A 57 -9.52 10.85 5.17
N ASN A 58 -9.69 12.16 4.99
CA ASN A 58 -9.50 13.16 6.05
C ASN A 58 -10.37 12.91 7.29
N ARG A 59 -11.51 12.22 7.13
CA ARG A 59 -12.45 11.87 8.21
C ARG A 59 -12.13 10.57 8.94
N ILE A 60 -11.48 9.60 8.30
CA ILE A 60 -11.31 8.24 8.85
C ILE A 60 -9.87 8.02 9.33
N PHE A 61 -8.86 8.64 8.70
CA PHE A 61 -7.44 8.37 9.03
C PHE A 61 -6.56 9.63 9.19
N GLY A 62 -7.10 10.81 8.88
CA GLY A 62 -6.46 12.11 9.11
C GLY A 62 -5.38 12.50 8.08
N ALA A 63 -4.95 13.77 8.13
CA ALA A 63 -4.33 14.50 7.02
C ALA A 63 -2.85 14.20 6.66
N ALA A 64 -2.16 13.32 7.39
CA ALA A 64 -0.70 13.12 7.20
C ALA A 64 -0.31 11.64 7.29
N VAL A 65 0.56 11.19 6.40
CA VAL A 65 1.01 9.79 6.34
C VAL A 65 2.45 9.70 6.80
N GLY A 66 2.74 8.83 7.76
CA GLY A 66 4.04 8.73 8.43
C GLY A 66 5.09 7.89 7.69
N SER A 67 4.67 7.03 6.76
CA SER A 67 5.54 6.12 5.99
C SER A 67 4.85 5.60 4.71
N LEU A 68 5.64 5.01 3.79
CA LEU A 68 5.10 4.43 2.55
C LEU A 68 4.22 3.19 2.85
N GLY A 69 4.62 2.35 3.80
CA GLY A 69 3.81 1.25 4.30
C GLY A 69 2.47 1.70 4.87
N GLU A 70 2.42 2.83 5.59
CA GLU A 70 1.16 3.43 6.03
C GLU A 70 0.32 3.92 4.84
N LEU A 71 0.94 4.59 3.86
CA LEU A 71 0.23 5.07 2.66
C LEU A 71 -0.40 3.91 1.89
N LEU A 72 0.37 2.84 1.67
CA LEU A 72 -0.12 1.65 1.00
C LEU A 72 -1.28 1.02 1.77
N LEU A 73 -1.11 0.81 3.08
CA LEU A 73 -2.17 0.21 3.90
C LEU A 73 -3.47 1.01 3.80
N ARG A 74 -3.40 2.35 3.88
CA ARG A 74 -4.56 3.23 3.72
C ARG A 74 -5.17 3.12 2.33
N ALA A 75 -4.35 3.10 1.28
CA ALA A 75 -4.84 2.92 -0.09
C ALA A 75 -5.55 1.56 -0.27
N GLN A 76 -4.97 0.49 0.24
CA GLN A 76 -5.56 -0.86 0.20
C GLN A 76 -6.90 -0.90 0.92
N THR A 77 -6.94 -0.39 2.16
CA THR A 77 -8.16 -0.44 2.96
C THR A 77 -9.26 0.46 2.41
N ALA A 78 -8.92 1.63 1.86
CA ALA A 78 -9.87 2.48 1.14
C ALA A 78 -10.46 1.79 -0.09
N VAL A 79 -9.63 1.20 -0.96
CA VAL A 79 -10.09 0.50 -2.16
C VAL A 79 -10.97 -0.68 -1.78
N ILE A 80 -10.53 -1.53 -0.84
CA ILE A 80 -11.31 -2.69 -0.45
C ILE A 80 -12.64 -2.25 0.17
N THR A 81 -12.66 -1.25 1.04
CA THR A 81 -13.91 -0.72 1.63
C THR A 81 -14.88 -0.24 0.55
N LEU A 82 -14.38 0.49 -0.46
CA LEU A 82 -15.20 0.93 -1.58
C LEU A 82 -15.76 -0.25 -2.40
N GLN A 83 -14.95 -1.27 -2.67
CA GLN A 83 -15.41 -2.45 -3.39
C GLN A 83 -16.41 -3.27 -2.56
N LEU A 84 -16.24 -3.38 -1.24
CA LEU A 84 -17.21 -4.03 -0.36
C LEU A 84 -18.56 -3.29 -0.37
N GLN A 85 -18.54 -1.95 -0.34
CA GLN A 85 -19.75 -1.14 -0.48
C GLN A 85 -20.44 -1.35 -1.82
N ARG A 86 -19.69 -1.54 -2.90
CA ARG A 86 -20.23 -1.89 -4.22
C ARG A 86 -20.80 -3.31 -4.28
N LEU A 87 -20.16 -4.27 -3.59
CA LEU A 87 -20.63 -5.66 -3.55
C LEU A 87 -21.94 -5.81 -2.80
N ARG A 88 -22.20 -5.03 -1.75
CA ARG A 88 -23.44 -5.14 -0.96
C ARG A 88 -24.73 -5.06 -1.81
N PRO A 89 -24.98 -4.02 -2.63
CA PRO A 89 -26.17 -3.98 -3.47
C PRO A 89 -26.16 -5.08 -4.53
N VAL A 90 -25.00 -5.37 -5.12
CA VAL A 90 -24.82 -6.43 -6.12
C VAL A 90 -25.30 -7.77 -5.55
N LEU A 91 -24.78 -8.20 -4.41
CA LEU A 91 -25.17 -9.47 -3.79
C LEU A 91 -26.61 -9.48 -3.24
N ARG A 92 -27.13 -8.32 -2.84
CA ARG A 92 -28.50 -8.21 -2.33
C ARG A 92 -29.55 -8.50 -3.42
N TYR A 93 -29.30 -8.05 -4.65
CA TYR A 93 -30.25 -8.11 -5.76
C TYR A 93 -29.85 -9.08 -6.87
N GLY A 94 -28.70 -9.74 -6.74
CA GLY A 94 -28.19 -10.66 -7.75
C GLY A 94 -28.93 -11.99 -7.75
N GLU A 95 -29.28 -12.44 -8.96
CA GLU A 95 -29.73 -13.80 -9.21
C GLU A 95 -28.53 -14.75 -9.02
N HIS A 96 -28.74 -15.96 -8.50
CA HIS A 96 -27.70 -16.99 -8.32
C HIS A 96 -26.63 -16.72 -7.25
N LYS A 97 -26.92 -15.91 -6.23
CA LYS A 97 -25.99 -15.71 -5.09
C LYS A 97 -25.76 -16.97 -4.24
N GLU A 98 -26.68 -17.92 -4.31
CA GLU A 98 -26.59 -19.21 -3.62
C GLU A 98 -25.42 -20.05 -4.14
N ASP A 99 -25.09 -19.94 -5.44
CA ASP A 99 -23.97 -20.62 -6.09
C ASP A 99 -22.59 -20.12 -5.61
N LEU A 100 -22.55 -19.00 -4.90
CA LEU A 100 -21.33 -18.41 -4.33
C LEU A 100 -21.11 -18.81 -2.87
N LEU A 101 -22.08 -19.48 -2.24
CA LEU A 101 -21.95 -19.97 -0.87
C LEU A 101 -21.19 -21.29 -0.86
N LEU A 102 -20.17 -21.37 -0.01
CA LEU A 102 -19.41 -22.59 0.19
C LEU A 102 -20.21 -23.58 1.05
N GLU A 103 -20.44 -24.79 0.55
CA GLU A 103 -20.86 -25.89 1.42
C GLU A 103 -19.79 -26.11 2.52
N GLY A 104 -20.21 -26.06 3.79
CA GLY A 104 -19.30 -26.20 4.93
C GLY A 104 -18.56 -24.93 5.36
N SER A 105 -18.88 -23.78 4.77
CA SER A 105 -18.44 -22.47 5.28
C SER A 105 -19.00 -22.17 6.68
N GLN A 106 -18.19 -21.54 7.54
CA GLN A 106 -18.67 -21.02 8.83
C GLN A 106 -19.65 -19.84 8.69
N TYR A 107 -19.68 -19.22 7.50
CA TYR A 107 -20.57 -18.12 7.15
C TYR A 107 -21.81 -18.68 6.45
N ARG A 108 -22.98 -18.22 6.88
CA ARG A 108 -24.30 -18.60 6.38
C ARG A 108 -24.71 -17.78 5.16
N THR A 109 -24.16 -16.58 5.01
CA THR A 109 -24.48 -15.67 3.90
C THR A 109 -23.23 -14.98 3.38
N LEU A 110 -23.29 -14.44 2.16
CA LEU A 110 -22.20 -13.64 1.60
C LEU A 110 -22.06 -12.29 2.32
N GLU A 111 -23.17 -11.76 2.81
CA GLU A 111 -23.20 -10.56 3.65
C GLU A 111 -22.36 -10.76 4.91
N GLU A 112 -22.40 -11.93 5.55
CA GLU A 112 -21.54 -12.24 6.71
C GLU A 112 -20.05 -12.25 6.34
N VAL A 113 -19.68 -12.70 5.13
CA VAL A 113 -18.30 -12.64 4.63
C VAL A 113 -17.87 -11.18 4.40
N ILE A 114 -18.76 -10.34 3.83
CA ILE A 114 -18.52 -8.91 3.66
C ILE A 114 -18.37 -8.20 5.01
N ASP A 115 -19.25 -8.49 5.97
CA ASP A 115 -19.22 -7.91 7.31
C ASP A 115 -17.94 -8.33 8.05
N PHE A 116 -17.51 -9.58 7.89
CA PHE A 116 -16.24 -10.06 8.40
C PHE A 116 -15.05 -9.27 7.83
N MET A 117 -14.99 -9.09 6.50
CA MET A 117 -13.93 -8.30 5.87
C MET A 117 -13.93 -6.85 6.36
N ASP A 118 -15.09 -6.20 6.39
CA ASP A 118 -15.25 -4.81 6.83
C ASP A 118 -14.86 -4.62 8.31
N MET A 119 -15.25 -5.56 9.18
CA MET A 119 -14.81 -5.58 10.58
C MET A 119 -13.28 -5.70 10.69
N LYS A 120 -12.67 -6.63 9.95
CA LYS A 120 -11.21 -6.85 10.01
C LYS A 120 -10.44 -5.66 9.47
N ILE A 121 -10.90 -5.04 8.39
CA ILE A 121 -10.31 -3.80 7.84
C ILE A 121 -10.38 -2.67 8.85
N ARG A 122 -11.55 -2.43 9.47
CA ARG A 122 -11.69 -1.41 10.53
C ARG A 122 -10.74 -1.67 11.70
N ARG A 123 -10.56 -2.92 12.11
CA ARG A 123 -9.60 -3.28 13.17
C ARG A 123 -8.15 -3.00 12.76
N ILE A 124 -7.77 -3.32 11.52
CA ILE A 124 -6.44 -3.01 10.98
C ILE A 124 -6.19 -1.49 11.03
N ASN A 125 -7.16 -0.71 10.55
CA ASN A 125 -7.09 0.75 10.55
C ASN A 125 -6.93 1.30 11.97
N ALA A 126 -7.70 0.80 12.93
CA ALA A 126 -7.62 1.23 14.33
C ALA A 126 -6.22 0.96 14.94
N VAL A 127 -5.61 -0.19 14.64
CA VAL A 127 -4.25 -0.52 15.12
C VAL A 127 -3.21 0.45 14.58
N VAL A 128 -3.28 0.80 13.28
CA VAL A 128 -2.33 1.73 12.64
C VAL A 128 -2.53 3.14 13.20
N LEU A 129 -3.78 3.59 13.35
CA LEU A 129 -4.10 4.91 13.89
C LEU A 129 -3.65 5.08 15.35
N GLY A 130 -3.79 4.04 16.17
CA GLY A 130 -3.36 4.07 17.57
C GLY A 130 -1.85 4.20 17.77
N HIS A 131 -1.05 3.87 16.75
CA HIS A 131 0.41 3.96 16.77
C HIS A 131 0.94 5.02 15.79
N ARG A 132 0.11 5.97 15.40
CA ARG A 132 0.49 7.02 14.44
C ARG A 132 1.50 7.97 15.07
N ILE A 133 2.54 8.28 14.32
CA ILE A 133 3.54 9.28 14.70
C ILE A 133 3.32 10.50 13.82
N PRO A 134 3.23 11.71 14.38
CA PRO A 134 3.25 12.93 13.58
C PRO A 134 4.47 12.95 12.67
N TRP A 135 4.26 13.23 11.39
CA TRP A 135 5.29 13.28 10.34
C TRP A 135 6.59 14.01 10.75
N ARG A 136 6.48 15.07 11.56
CA ARG A 136 7.66 15.83 12.02
C ARG A 136 8.58 15.04 12.97
N ILE A 137 8.02 14.14 13.78
CA ILE A 137 8.75 13.39 14.83
C ILE A 137 9.42 12.13 14.26
N SER A 138 8.94 11.60 13.14
CA SER A 138 9.55 10.42 12.51
C SER A 138 10.91 10.69 11.84
N HIS A 139 11.30 11.95 11.64
CA HIS A 139 12.43 12.31 10.75
C HIS A 139 13.59 13.04 11.43
N GLU A 140 13.51 13.38 12.72
CA GLU A 140 14.54 14.16 13.42
C GLU A 140 15.56 13.29 14.18
N ALA A 141 15.32 12.00 14.37
CA ALA A 141 16.18 11.12 15.16
C ALA A 141 17.05 10.20 14.29
N SER A 142 18.36 10.22 14.53
CA SER A 142 19.36 9.32 13.93
C SER A 142 19.29 7.88 14.46
N VAL A 143 18.54 7.64 15.53
CA VAL A 143 18.23 6.31 16.09
C VAL A 143 16.71 6.16 16.19
N PRO A 144 16.13 5.02 15.76
CA PRO A 144 14.70 4.83 15.82
C PRO A 144 14.17 4.92 17.26
N THR A 145 13.26 5.86 17.52
CA THR A 145 12.64 5.96 18.83
C THR A 145 11.78 4.70 19.11
N VAL A 146 11.55 4.38 20.38
CA VAL A 146 10.63 3.30 20.77
C VAL A 146 9.28 3.45 20.06
N GLN A 147 8.81 4.68 19.89
CA GLN A 147 7.56 4.97 19.21
C GLN A 147 7.62 4.64 17.71
N GLN A 148 8.72 4.97 17.01
CA GLN A 148 8.94 4.58 15.60
C GLN A 148 8.97 3.06 15.42
N GLN A 149 9.60 2.34 16.35
CA GLN A 149 9.60 0.87 16.34
C GLN A 149 8.19 0.30 16.52
N LEU A 150 7.40 0.88 17.43
CA LEU A 150 5.99 0.50 17.63
C LEU A 150 5.14 0.80 16.39
N HIS A 151 5.34 1.93 15.73
CA HIS A 151 4.66 2.28 14.48
C HIS A 151 4.98 1.29 13.35
N HIS A 152 6.27 0.99 13.12
CA HIS A 152 6.68 0.00 12.11
C HIS A 152 6.16 -1.41 12.44
N ARG A 153 6.12 -1.78 13.72
CA ARG A 153 5.51 -3.05 14.15
C ARG A 153 4.01 -3.06 13.88
N ALA A 154 3.30 -1.95 14.12
CA ALA A 154 1.88 -1.83 13.83
C ALA A 154 1.60 -1.97 12.32
N ILE A 155 2.40 -1.35 11.46
CA ILE A 155 2.30 -1.50 9.99
C ILE A 155 2.53 -2.95 9.57
N ARG A 156 3.60 -3.61 10.05
CA ARG A 156 3.86 -5.03 9.73
C ARG A 156 2.72 -5.93 10.18
N ASN A 157 2.19 -5.70 11.39
CA ASN A 157 1.04 -6.44 11.91
C ASN A 157 -0.22 -6.20 11.06
N ALA A 158 -0.43 -4.97 10.60
CA ALA A 158 -1.53 -4.62 9.71
C ALA A 158 -1.42 -5.33 8.35
N GLN A 159 -0.24 -5.33 7.73
CA GLN A 159 0.00 -6.04 6.46
C GLN A 159 -0.17 -7.56 6.61
N ASN A 160 0.32 -8.15 7.72
CA ASN A 160 0.06 -9.55 8.04
C ASN A 160 -1.45 -9.81 8.24
N GLY A 161 -2.15 -8.88 8.88
CA GLY A 161 -3.60 -8.91 9.03
C GLY A 161 -4.34 -8.91 7.69
N MET A 162 -3.89 -8.07 6.74
CA MET A 162 -4.44 -8.03 5.38
C MET A 162 -4.30 -9.39 4.68
N ARG A 163 -3.13 -10.01 4.74
CA ARG A 163 -2.91 -11.37 4.19
C ARG A 163 -3.82 -12.40 4.86
N SER A 164 -3.92 -12.37 6.19
CA SER A 164 -4.79 -13.28 6.94
C SER A 164 -6.28 -13.14 6.59
N ILE A 165 -6.76 -11.97 6.16
CA ILE A 165 -8.13 -11.82 5.66
C ILE A 165 -8.30 -12.57 4.34
N ALA A 166 -7.34 -12.41 3.42
CA ALA A 166 -7.36 -13.06 2.11
C ALA A 166 -7.33 -14.59 2.22
N ASP A 167 -6.58 -15.11 3.20
CA ASP A 167 -6.43 -16.54 3.46
C ASP A 167 -7.65 -17.15 4.18
N ALA A 168 -8.60 -16.34 4.65
CA ALA A 168 -9.81 -16.86 5.29
C ALA A 168 -10.64 -17.65 4.27
N PRO A 169 -11.02 -18.92 4.54
CA PRO A 169 -11.61 -19.80 3.53
C PRO A 169 -12.83 -19.21 2.79
N GLY A 170 -13.74 -18.58 3.54
CA GLY A 170 -14.92 -17.93 2.96
C GLY A 170 -14.59 -16.72 2.07
N VAL A 171 -13.57 -15.94 2.45
CA VAL A 171 -13.10 -14.80 1.64
C VAL A 171 -12.41 -15.29 0.38
N ALA A 172 -11.46 -16.22 0.52
CA ALA A 172 -10.73 -16.81 -0.61
C ALA A 172 -11.68 -17.41 -1.65
N HIS A 173 -12.71 -18.12 -1.19
CA HIS A 173 -13.73 -18.68 -2.07
C HIS A 173 -14.58 -17.61 -2.74
N LEU A 174 -15.14 -16.65 -1.99
CA LEU A 174 -15.93 -15.55 -2.56
C LEU A 174 -15.14 -14.83 -3.66
N LEU A 175 -13.87 -14.51 -3.40
CA LEU A 175 -13.01 -13.84 -4.37
C LEU A 175 -12.78 -14.73 -5.60
N ARG A 176 -12.44 -16.01 -5.43
CA ARG A 176 -12.21 -16.93 -6.56
C ARG A 176 -13.48 -17.13 -7.38
N ALA A 177 -14.59 -17.45 -6.73
CA ALA A 177 -15.88 -17.68 -7.37
C ALA A 177 -16.34 -16.41 -8.10
N GLY A 178 -16.31 -15.26 -7.43
CA GLY A 178 -16.68 -13.98 -8.03
C GLY A 178 -15.83 -13.61 -9.25
N ILE A 179 -14.50 -13.83 -9.22
CA ILE A 179 -13.62 -13.58 -10.37
C ILE A 179 -13.97 -14.47 -11.58
N MET A 180 -14.48 -15.67 -11.36
CA MET A 180 -14.88 -16.60 -12.42
C MET A 180 -16.29 -16.33 -13.00
N ARG A 181 -17.09 -15.45 -12.38
CA ARG A 181 -18.44 -15.09 -12.86
C ARG A 181 -18.38 -14.08 -14.00
N SER A 182 -18.01 -14.52 -15.21
CA SER A 182 -18.01 -13.68 -16.42
C SER A 182 -19.40 -13.19 -16.82
N ASP A 183 -20.44 -13.90 -16.38
CA ASP A 183 -21.85 -13.53 -16.52
C ASP A 183 -22.27 -12.39 -15.57
N TRP A 184 -21.41 -12.04 -14.60
CA TRP A 184 -21.67 -10.99 -13.61
C TRP A 184 -20.50 -10.00 -13.49
N PRO A 185 -20.36 -9.06 -14.44
CA PRO A 185 -19.17 -8.22 -14.57
C PRO A 185 -18.87 -7.35 -13.34
N GLU A 186 -19.90 -6.84 -12.65
CA GLU A 186 -19.74 -6.01 -11.45
C GLU A 186 -19.15 -6.81 -10.29
N LEU A 187 -19.64 -8.04 -10.07
CA LEU A 187 -19.11 -8.96 -9.06
C LEU A 187 -17.66 -9.34 -9.40
N GLN A 188 -17.43 -9.75 -10.65
CA GLN A 188 -16.10 -10.12 -11.14
C GLN A 188 -15.09 -8.98 -10.93
N SER A 189 -15.44 -7.77 -11.38
CA SER A 189 -14.58 -6.60 -11.26
C SER A 189 -14.27 -6.25 -9.80
N ALA A 190 -15.29 -6.24 -8.93
CA ALA A 190 -15.09 -5.93 -7.52
C ALA A 190 -14.23 -6.99 -6.80
N CYS A 191 -14.49 -8.28 -7.04
CA CYS A 191 -13.69 -9.38 -6.49
C CYS A 191 -12.25 -9.35 -7.00
N ALA A 192 -12.03 -9.06 -8.29
CA ALA A 192 -10.69 -8.93 -8.87
C ALA A 192 -9.90 -7.77 -8.25
N HIS A 193 -10.54 -6.62 -8.07
CA HIS A 193 -9.92 -5.46 -7.41
C HIS A 193 -9.56 -5.77 -5.96
N ILE A 194 -10.46 -6.40 -5.18
CA ILE A 194 -10.19 -6.79 -3.80
C ILE A 194 -9.02 -7.78 -3.73
N ALA A 195 -9.05 -8.83 -4.56
CA ALA A 195 -7.98 -9.83 -4.60
C ALA A 195 -6.63 -9.20 -4.93
N THR A 196 -6.59 -8.28 -5.91
CA THR A 196 -5.38 -7.54 -6.27
C THR A 196 -4.85 -6.75 -5.08
N MET A 197 -5.72 -6.08 -4.31
CA MET A 197 -5.29 -5.31 -3.14
C MET A 197 -4.68 -6.18 -2.05
N PHE A 198 -5.12 -7.43 -1.86
CA PHE A 198 -4.56 -8.33 -0.85
C PHE A 198 -3.16 -8.85 -1.19
N VAL A 199 -2.79 -8.91 -2.47
CA VAL A 199 -1.47 -9.39 -2.93
C VAL A 199 -0.38 -8.34 -2.74
N ILE A 200 -0.73 -7.05 -2.83
CA ILE A 200 0.25 -5.98 -2.72
C ILE A 200 0.84 -5.95 -1.30
N SER A 201 2.17 -6.03 -1.19
CA SER A 201 2.86 -5.88 0.08
C SER A 201 4.12 -5.04 -0.08
N LEU A 202 4.47 -4.28 0.96
CA LEU A 202 5.72 -3.54 1.05
C LEU A 202 6.54 -4.08 2.19
N ASP A 203 7.81 -4.33 1.94
CA ASP A 203 8.76 -4.58 3.01
C ASP A 203 9.05 -3.28 3.75
N VAL A 204 8.49 -3.17 4.96
CA VAL A 204 8.64 -2.01 5.86
C VAL A 204 10.11 -1.72 6.18
N GLY A 205 11.02 -2.69 6.04
CA GLY A 205 12.46 -2.48 6.20
C GLY A 205 13.08 -1.58 5.13
N MET A 206 12.56 -1.60 3.90
CA MET A 206 13.05 -0.77 2.79
C MET A 206 12.44 0.65 2.77
N ASP A 207 11.27 0.83 3.40
CA ASP A 207 10.54 2.10 3.42
C ASP A 207 11.30 3.23 4.13
N HIS A 208 12.06 2.92 5.18
CA HIS A 208 12.80 3.94 5.93
C HIS A 208 13.87 4.63 5.08
N ALA A 209 14.59 3.86 4.25
CA ALA A 209 15.67 4.37 3.40
C ALA A 209 15.15 5.27 2.26
N LEU A 210 14.05 4.88 1.62
CA LEU A 210 13.40 5.64 0.53
C LEU A 210 12.77 6.94 1.02
N PHE A 211 12.35 7.00 2.28
CA PHE A 211 11.81 8.23 2.86
C PHE A 211 12.89 9.18 3.37
N LEU A 212 14.02 8.67 3.88
CA LEU A 212 15.19 9.49 4.24
C LEU A 212 15.77 10.23 3.02
N SER A 213 15.78 9.63 1.83
CA SER A 213 16.25 10.30 0.61
C SER A 213 15.36 11.48 0.18
N ARG A 214 14.06 11.46 0.53
CA ARG A 214 13.13 12.58 0.27
C ARG A 214 13.40 13.80 1.15
N SER A 215 13.87 13.60 2.38
CA SER A 215 14.30 14.67 3.30
C SER A 215 15.51 15.43 2.76
N VAL A 216 16.45 14.70 2.15
CA VAL A 216 17.65 15.25 1.51
C VAL A 216 17.26 16.07 0.28
N VAL A 217 16.40 15.55 -0.60
CA VAL A 217 15.97 16.29 -1.80
C VAL A 217 15.18 17.58 -1.46
N ARG A 218 14.43 17.62 -0.34
CA ARG A 218 13.79 18.86 0.12
C ARG A 218 14.73 19.84 0.82
N GLN A 219 15.75 19.37 1.53
CA GLN A 219 16.76 20.25 2.16
C GLN A 219 17.76 20.82 1.15
N TYR A 220 18.02 20.11 0.04
CA TYR A 220 18.93 20.56 -1.03
C TYR A 220 18.17 21.04 -2.30
N GLY A 221 16.83 21.08 -2.27
CA GLY A 221 15.99 21.56 -3.37
C GLY A 221 15.87 23.09 -3.48
N THR A 222 16.52 23.83 -2.59
CA THR A 222 16.84 25.25 -2.77
C THR A 222 18.34 25.42 -3.02
N VAL A 223 18.85 24.77 -4.06
CA VAL A 223 20.06 25.28 -4.70
C VAL A 223 19.58 26.31 -5.70
N GLU A 224 19.70 27.59 -5.33
CA GLU A 224 19.58 28.69 -6.27
C GLU A 224 20.50 28.38 -7.47
N SER A 225 19.92 28.37 -8.67
CA SER A 225 20.68 28.30 -9.91
C SER A 225 21.75 29.39 -9.87
N PRO A 226 23.04 29.10 -10.13
CA PRO A 226 24.04 30.15 -10.22
C PRO A 226 23.66 31.06 -11.38
N THR A 227 23.32 32.32 -11.09
CA THR A 227 23.24 33.36 -12.10
C THR A 227 24.64 33.61 -12.60
N TRP A 228 24.94 33.07 -13.77
CA TRP A 228 26.08 33.49 -14.57
C TRP A 228 25.75 34.86 -15.15
N SER A 229 26.25 35.90 -14.48
CA SER A 229 26.41 37.25 -15.03
C SER A 229 27.84 37.43 -15.48
#